data_AF-A0A5S5B5A2-F1
#
_entry.id   AF-A0A5S5B5A2-F1
#
_cell.length_a   1.000
_cell.length_b   1.000
_cell.length_c   1.000
_cell.angle_alpha   90.00
_cell.angle_beta   90.00
_cell.angle_gamma   90.00
#
_symmetry.space_group_name_H-M   'P 1'
#
loop_
_entity.id
_entity.type
_entity.pdbx_description
1 polymer ?
#
loop_
_entity_poly.entity_id
_entity_poly.type
_entity_poly.pdbx_seq_one_letter_code
_entity_poly.pdbx_strand_id
1 'polypeptide(L)' 'MRSILADVAVGISELKKNPSAVIVRAGGMPVALLNDNRAIAYLDAGRVVRTDDRAP' A
#
# COMPACT_ATOMS: atom_id res chain seq x y z
N MET A 1 6.08 11.07 19.11
CA MET A 1 5.75 9.95 18.19
C MET A 1 4.44 10.29 17.50
N ARG A 2 4.36 10.13 16.17
CA ARG A 2 3.11 10.35 15.42
C ARG A 2 2.49 8.99 15.18
N SER A 3 1.26 8.78 15.63
CA SER A 3 0.59 7.48 15.50
C SER A 3 0.32 7.20 14.03
N ILE A 4 0.69 6.00 13.58
CA ILE A 4 0.31 5.48 12.27
C ILE A 4 -1.13 4.95 12.40
N LEU A 5 -2.04 5.43 11.55
CA LEU A 5 -3.46 5.09 11.59
C LEU A 5 -3.83 3.94 10.63
N ALA A 6 -2.83 3.14 10.23
CA ALA A 6 -2.98 2.04 9.29
C ALA A 6 -2.32 0.78 9.87
N ASP A 7 -2.98 -0.36 9.69
CA ASP A 7 -2.48 -1.66 10.13
C ASP A 7 -1.30 -2.14 9.27
N VAL A 8 -1.17 -1.59 8.07
CA VAL A 8 -0.09 -1.89 7.14
C VAL A 8 0.77 -0.65 6.94
N ALA A 9 2.08 -0.78 7.09
CA ALA A 9 3.05 0.28 6.78
C ALA A 9 4.13 -0.24 5.83
N VAL A 10 4.48 0.57 4.82
CA VAL A 10 5.46 0.23 3.80
C VAL A 10 6.36 1.42 3.50
N GLY A 11 7.67 1.16 3.38
CA GLY A 11 8.63 2.16 2.95
C GLY A 11 8.48 2.51 1.46
N ILE A 12 8.71 3.77 1.10
CA ILE A 12 8.62 4.23 -0.30
C ILE A 12 9.52 3.42 -1.25
N SER A 13 10.69 2.99 -0.79
CA SER A 13 11.62 2.18 -1.59
C SER A 13 11.03 0.82 -1.94
N GLU A 14 10.31 0.19 -1.00
CA GLU A 14 9.67 -1.10 -1.22
C GLU A 14 8.45 -0.97 -2.12
N LEU A 15 7.63 0.08 -1.92
CA LEU A 15 6.53 0.41 -2.83
C LEU A 15 7.01 0.59 -4.27
N LYS A 16 8.10 1.33 -4.47
CA LYS A 16 8.69 1.54 -5.80
C LYS A 16 9.23 0.26 -6.41
N LYS A 17 9.78 -0.63 -5.59
CA LYS A 17 10.37 -1.90 -6.04
C LYS A 17 9.31 -2.89 -6.48
N ASN A 18 8.21 -2.99 -5.74
CA ASN A 18 7.14 -3.95 -6.04
C ASN A 18 5.77 -3.46 -5.56
N PRO A 19 5.12 -2.53 -6.29
CA PRO A 19 3.84 -1.97 -5.87
C PRO A 19 2.74 -3.03 -5.80
N SER A 20 2.72 -4.01 -6.71
CA SER A 20 1.72 -5.07 -6.72
C SER A 20 1.74 -5.92 -5.46
N ALA A 21 2.93 -6.31 -4.97
CA ALA A 21 3.03 -7.05 -3.72
C ALA A 21 2.53 -6.26 -2.52
N VAL A 22 2.77 -4.94 -2.50
CA VAL A 22 2.26 -4.06 -1.43
C VAL A 22 0.75 -4.02 -1.44
N ILE A 23 0.12 -3.84 -2.62
CA ILE A 23 -1.35 -3.76 -2.72
C ILE A 23 -1.99 -5.13 -2.37
N VAL A 24 -1.41 -6.25 -2.81
CA VAL A 24 -1.89 -7.59 -2.43
C VAL A 24 -1.80 -7.80 -0.92
N ARG A 25 -0.67 -7.40 -0.30
CA ARG A 25 -0.49 -7.47 1.16
C ARG A 25 -1.46 -6.56 1.92
N ALA A 26 -1.83 -5.43 1.34
CA ALA A 26 -2.79 -4.50 1.91
C ALA A 26 -4.19 -5.13 2.02
N GLY A 27 -4.55 -6.04 1.11
CA GLY A 27 -5.77 -6.81 1.20
C GLY A 27 -7.06 -5.97 1.23
N GLY A 28 -7.05 -4.78 0.60
CA GLY A 28 -8.18 -3.85 0.65
C GLY A 28 -8.14 -2.85 1.81
N MET A 29 -7.10 -2.89 2.67
CA MET A 29 -6.94 -1.99 3.80
C MET A 29 -6.00 -0.81 3.47
N PRO A 30 -6.15 0.35 4.15
CA PRO A 30 -5.22 1.45 4.02
C PRO A 30 -3.78 1.08 4.38
N VAL A 31 -2.81 1.62 3.64
CA VAL A 31 -1.38 1.43 3.87
C VAL A 31 -0.70 2.77 4.17
N ALA A 32 0.00 2.88 5.28
CA ALA A 32 0.86 4.03 5.57
C ALA A 32 2.16 3.94 4.76
N LEU A 33 2.47 5.02 4.03
CA LEU A 33 3.73 5.15 3.30
C LEU A 33 4.76 5.86 4.16
N LEU A 34 5.90 5.20 4.35
CA LEU A 34 6.99 5.68 5.17
C LEU A 34 8.14 6.20 4.30
N ASN A 35 8.66 7.37 4.65
CA ASN A 35 9.98 7.85 4.22
C ASN A 35 10.81 8.17 5.46
N ASP A 36 12.01 7.61 5.56
CA ASP A 36 12.87 7.71 6.75
C ASP A 36 12.11 7.45 8.07
N ASN A 37 11.33 6.37 8.12
CA ASN A 37 10.47 5.97 9.24
C ASN A 37 9.37 6.98 9.63
N ARG A 38 9.06 7.95 8.77
CA ARG A 38 7.98 8.92 8.96
C ARG A 38 6.86 8.64 7.97
N ALA A 39 5.63 8.55 8.46
CA ALA A 39 4.45 8.50 7.61
C ALA A 39 4.32 9.81 6.84
N ILE A 40 4.36 9.73 5.52
CA ILE A 40 4.28 10.87 4.60
C ILE A 40 2.98 10.88 3.79
N ALA A 41 2.33 9.72 3.65
CA ALA A 41 1.07 9.56 2.93
C ALA A 41 0.35 8.28 3.36
N TYR A 42 -0.92 8.17 3.01
CA TYR A 42 -1.70 6.94 3.11
C TYR A 42 -2.16 6.54 1.70
N LEU A 43 -1.98 5.27 1.38
CA LEU A 43 -2.49 4.63 0.17
C LEU A 43 -3.78 3.90 0.55
N ASP A 44 -4.90 4.29 -0.05
CA ASP A 44 -6.10 3.47 -0.03
C ASP A 44 -5.96 2.40 -1.11
N ALA A 45 -5.36 1.27 -0.73
CA ALA A 45 -5.31 0.10 -1.58
C ALA A 45 -6.72 -0.48 -1.60
N GLY A 46 -7.58 0.05 -2.46
CA GLY A 46 -8.91 -0.52 -2.70
C GLY A 46 -8.81 -1.93 -3.29
N ARG A 47 -9.66 -2.24 -4.25
CA ARG A 47 -9.67 -3.58 -4.85
C ARG A 47 -8.53 -3.75 -5.87
N VAL A 48 -7.70 -4.80 -5.69
CA VAL A 48 -6.81 -5.31 -6.74
C VAL A 48 -7.68 -5.92 -7.83
N VAL A 49 -7.60 -5.38 -9.05
CA VAL A 49 -8.24 -5.96 -10.23
C VAL A 49 -7.16 -6.64 -11.04
N ARG A 50 -7.26 -7.95 -11.22
CA ARG A 50 -6.41 -8.66 -12.16
C ARG A 50 -6.74 -8.18 -13.57
N THR A 51 -5.74 -7.87 -14.38
CA THR A 51 -5.98 -7.42 -15.77
C THR A 51 -6.64 -8.50 -16.61
N ASP A 52 -6.48 -9.77 -16.23
CA ASP A 52 -7.18 -10.94 -16.75
C ASP A 52 -8.64 -11.08 -16.29
N ASP A 53 -9.05 -10.42 -15.19
CA ASP A 53 -10.45 -10.40 -14.71
C ASP A 53 -11.34 -9.41 -15.49
N ARG A 54 -10.79 -8.66 -16.46
CA ARG A 54 -11.64 -7.91 -17.41
C ARG A 54 -12.26 -8.91 -18.39
N ALA A 55 -13.46 -9.39 -18.06
CA ALA A 55 -14.37 -9.93 -19.05
C ALA A 55 -14.58 -8.87 -20.18
N PRO A 56 -14.72 -9.32 -21.45
CA PRO A 56 -14.81 -8.46 -22.62
C PRO A 56 -15.95 -7.44 -22.56
#